data_AF-A0A9D8TPW1-F1
#
_entry.id   AF-A0A9D8TPW1-F1
#
_cell.length_a   1.000
_cell.length_b   1.000
_cell.length_c   1.000
_cell.angle_alpha   90.00
_cell.angle_beta   90.00
_cell.angle_gamma   90.00
#
_symmetry.space_group_name_H-M   'P 1'
#
loop_
_entity.id
_entity.type
_entity.pdbx_description
1 polymer ?
#
loop_
_entity_poly.entity_id
_entity_poly.type
_entity_poly.pdbx_seq_one_letter_code
_entity_poly.pdbx_strand_id
1 'polypeptide(L)'
;MKKIDVRDAVGMKLCHDITEMRDGFKGVAFKRNTVIRDEDVEHLLNIGKRHVFVWDESVMEVHEDDCALRLAAATAADGTHYEGPSEGKTVMTADREGLFIVDTDLLNEVNHIEDVTVTCLPNHYPVSEGMKLASMRI
;
A
#
# COMPACT_ATOMS: atom_id res chain seq x y z
N MET A 1 14.49 -1.23 2.36
CA MET A 1 14.26 -0.06 3.24
C MET A 1 15.18 -0.19 4.44
N LYS A 2 15.60 0.91 5.07
CA LYS A 2 16.49 0.85 6.24
C LYS A 2 15.88 1.54 7.45
N LYS A 3 15.91 0.87 8.60
CA LYS A 3 15.58 1.46 9.89
C LYS A 3 16.80 2.21 10.43
N ILE A 4 16.63 3.48 10.75
CA ILE A 4 17.69 4.37 11.25
C ILE A 4 17.21 5.19 12.45
N ASP A 5 18.11 5.58 13.35
CA ASP A 5 17.80 6.56 14.40
C ASP A 5 17.40 7.89 13.74
N VAL A 6 16.38 8.56 14.29
CA VAL A 6 15.86 9.81 13.73
C VAL A 6 16.94 10.89 13.64
N ARG A 7 17.90 10.92 14.57
CA ARG A 7 18.99 11.91 14.57
C ARG A 7 19.96 11.71 13.41
N ASP A 8 20.09 10.47 12.92
CA ASP A 8 20.97 10.13 11.80
C ASP A 8 20.22 10.14 10.45
N ALA A 9 18.91 10.44 10.47
CA ALA A 9 18.04 10.36 9.31
C ALA A 9 17.94 11.67 8.51
N VAL A 10 18.58 12.76 8.96
CA VAL A 10 18.56 14.05 8.28
C VAL A 10 19.10 13.92 6.85
N GLY A 11 18.36 14.50 5.89
CA GLY A 11 18.65 14.41 4.46
C GLY A 11 18.12 13.14 3.78
N MET A 12 17.57 12.18 4.53
CA MET A 12 17.02 10.94 3.98
C MET A 12 15.50 11.07 3.73
N LYS A 13 14.99 10.30 2.75
CA LYS A 13 13.56 10.26 2.42
C LYS A 13 12.83 9.20 3.23
N LEU A 14 11.71 9.57 3.84
CA LEU A 14 10.81 8.63 4.53
C LEU A 14 10.19 7.62 3.56
N CYS A 15 10.11 6.36 4.00
CA CYS A 15 9.42 5.31 3.25
C CYS A 15 7.90 5.37 3.40
N HIS A 16 7.41 5.71 4.59
CA HIS A 16 5.99 5.66 4.92
C HIS A 16 5.51 6.97 5.54
N ASP A 17 4.20 7.18 5.51
CA ASP A 17 3.54 8.25 6.25
C ASP A 17 3.77 8.05 7.77
N ILE A 18 4.06 9.13 8.46
CA ILE A 18 4.14 9.16 9.92
C ILE A 18 2.89 9.84 10.44
N THR A 19 2.03 9.06 11.08
CA THR A 19 0.85 9.56 11.77
C THR A 19 1.23 10.08 13.15
N GLU A 20 0.71 11.25 13.51
CA GLU A 20 0.75 11.77 14.88
C GLU A 20 -0.62 11.71 15.55
N MET A 21 -0.58 11.61 16.87
CA MET A 21 -1.77 11.68 17.73
C MET A 21 -1.51 12.74 18.81
N ARG A 22 -2.41 13.71 18.93
CA ARG A 22 -2.38 14.77 19.96
C ARG A 22 -3.81 15.07 20.38
N ASP A 23 -4.14 15.20 21.67
CA ASP A 23 -5.44 15.65 22.22
C ASP A 23 -6.65 15.66 21.26
N GLY A 24 -7.12 14.47 20.87
CA GLY A 24 -8.30 14.30 20.01
C GLY A 24 -8.08 14.43 18.50
N PHE A 25 -6.87 14.77 18.05
CA PHE A 25 -6.42 14.78 16.66
C PHE A 25 -5.59 13.52 16.32
N LYS A 26 -5.92 12.92 15.18
CA LYS A 26 -5.15 11.84 14.54
C LYS A 26 -4.99 12.19 13.06
N GLY A 27 -3.75 12.34 12.59
CA GLY A 27 -3.49 12.72 11.20
C GLY A 27 -2.04 12.48 10.78
N VAL A 28 -1.79 12.58 9.48
CA VAL A 28 -0.44 12.44 8.90
C VAL A 28 0.37 13.70 9.21
N ALA A 29 1.45 13.54 9.97
CA ALA A 29 2.42 14.59 10.27
C ALA A 29 3.47 14.73 9.17
N PHE A 30 3.97 13.59 8.68
CA PHE A 30 4.95 13.52 7.61
C PHE A 30 4.46 12.56 6.54
N LYS A 31 4.50 12.98 5.28
CA LYS A 31 4.14 12.10 4.15
C LYS A 31 5.33 11.25 3.72
N ARG A 32 5.07 10.08 3.15
CA ARG A 32 6.03 9.29 2.37
C ARG A 32 6.78 10.19 1.39
N ASN A 33 8.06 9.88 1.17
CA ASN A 33 9.00 10.62 0.33
C ASN A 33 9.39 12.02 0.83
N THR A 34 8.90 12.46 2.00
CA THR A 34 9.39 13.68 2.65
C THR A 34 10.86 13.48 3.04
N VAL A 35 11.70 14.45 2.69
CA VAL A 35 13.10 14.50 3.12
C VAL A 35 13.14 15.08 4.53
N ILE A 36 13.72 14.35 5.48
CA ILE A 36 13.85 14.78 6.87
C ILE A 36 14.85 15.93 6.95
N ARG A 37 14.47 17.02 7.61
CA ARG A 37 15.32 18.18 7.91
C ARG A 37 15.72 18.20 9.39
N ASP A 38 16.73 18.99 9.73
CA ASP A 38 17.15 19.17 11.14
C ASP A 38 16.00 19.62 12.04
N GLU A 39 15.12 20.49 11.55
CA GLU A 39 13.93 20.98 12.26
C GLU A 39 12.88 19.89 12.53
N ASP A 40 12.85 18.84 11.71
CA ASP A 40 11.87 17.75 11.84
C ASP A 40 12.27 16.76 12.95
N VAL A 41 13.55 16.70 13.32
CA VAL A 41 14.11 15.74 14.30
C VAL A 41 13.43 15.90 15.66
N GLU A 42 13.29 17.14 16.15
CA GLU A 42 12.63 17.39 17.43
C GLU A 42 11.14 17.01 17.38
N HIS A 43 10.44 17.32 16.30
CA HIS A 43 9.04 16.94 16.13
C HIS A 43 8.88 15.42 16.14
N LEU A 44 9.67 14.70 15.34
CA LEU A 44 9.65 13.24 15.27
C LEU A 44 9.90 12.60 16.66
N LEU A 45 10.85 13.13 17.42
CA LEU A 45 11.10 12.69 18.79
C LEU A 45 9.92 13.00 19.74
N ASN A 46 9.31 14.18 19.62
CA ASN A 46 8.17 14.61 20.43
C ASN A 46 6.92 13.74 20.21
N ILE A 47 6.72 13.21 19.00
CA ILE A 47 5.66 12.24 18.70
C ILE A 47 6.07 10.79 19.03
N GLY A 48 7.20 10.60 19.71
CA GLY A 48 7.70 9.31 20.20
C GLY A 48 8.43 8.45 19.17
N LYS A 49 8.73 8.97 17.97
CA LYS A 49 9.50 8.24 16.96
C LYS A 49 11.00 8.43 17.23
N ARG A 50 11.64 7.37 17.74
CA ARG A 50 13.11 7.31 17.88
C ARG A 50 13.82 6.74 16.66
N HIS A 51 13.09 5.96 15.86
CA HIS A 51 13.58 5.38 14.62
C HIS A 51 12.57 5.62 13.51
N VAL A 52 13.07 5.78 12.30
CA VAL A 52 12.29 5.93 11.07
C VAL A 52 12.79 4.94 10.01
N PHE A 53 11.91 4.64 9.06
CA PHE A 53 12.26 3.87 7.87
C PHE A 53 12.51 4.83 6.73
N VAL A 54 13.70 4.74 6.14
CA VAL A 54 14.14 5.58 5.03
C VAL A 54 14.53 4.75 3.83
N TRP A 55 14.44 5.36 2.64
CA TRP A 55 14.84 4.72 1.41
C TRP A 55 16.35 4.45 1.43
N ASP A 56 16.71 3.20 1.17
CA ASP A 56 18.10 2.81 0.96
C ASP A 56 18.33 2.68 -0.54
N GLU A 57 18.97 3.68 -1.14
CA GLU A 57 19.22 3.72 -2.58
C GLU A 57 20.19 2.60 -3.04
N SER A 58 20.88 1.93 -2.10
CA SER A 58 21.73 0.77 -2.41
C SER A 58 20.93 -0.52 -2.65
N VAL A 59 19.65 -0.56 -2.27
CA VAL A 59 18.78 -1.72 -2.44
C VAL A 59 17.70 -1.41 -3.48
N MET A 60 17.61 -2.23 -4.52
CA MET A 60 16.54 -2.12 -5.52
C MET A 60 15.26 -2.76 -4.97
N GLU A 61 14.51 -2.00 -4.18
CA GLU A 61 13.19 -2.38 -3.67
C GLU A 61 12.09 -1.52 -4.29
N VAL A 62 10.85 -2.02 -4.21
CA VAL A 62 9.64 -1.31 -4.63
C VAL A 62 8.75 -1.13 -3.39
N HIS A 63 8.11 0.03 -3.24
CA HIS A 63 7.18 0.26 -2.14
C HIS A 63 5.96 -0.66 -2.26
N GLU A 64 5.43 -1.15 -1.14
CA GLU A 64 4.24 -2.02 -1.09
C GLU A 64 3.04 -1.45 -1.90
N ASP A 65 2.73 -0.16 -1.72
CA ASP A 65 1.67 0.52 -2.48
C ASP A 65 1.93 0.55 -3.99
N ASP A 66 3.19 0.70 -4.39
CA ASP A 66 3.55 0.71 -5.82
C ASP A 66 3.44 -0.72 -6.39
N CYS A 67 3.77 -1.74 -5.59
CA CYS A 67 3.55 -3.15 -5.94
C CYS A 67 2.04 -3.47 -6.05
N ALA A 68 1.22 -3.02 -5.09
CA ALA A 68 -0.24 -3.22 -5.09
C ALA A 68 -0.91 -2.56 -6.31
N LEU A 69 -0.40 -1.41 -6.75
CA LEU A 69 -0.83 -0.75 -7.99
C LEU A 69 -0.44 -1.54 -9.25
N ARG A 70 0.76 -2.12 -9.29
CA ARG A 70 1.18 -3.00 -10.40
C ARG A 70 0.31 -4.25 -10.49
N LEU A 71 -0.02 -4.85 -9.35
CA LEU A 71 -0.95 -5.99 -9.30
C LEU A 71 -2.34 -5.58 -9.82
N ALA A 72 -2.88 -4.45 -9.36
CA ALA A 72 -4.16 -3.93 -9.86
C ALA A 72 -4.16 -3.72 -11.38
N ALA A 73 -3.06 -3.19 -11.94
CA ALA A 73 -2.92 -3.04 -13.39
C ALA A 73 -2.87 -4.39 -14.11
N ALA A 74 -2.19 -5.40 -13.53
CA ALA A 74 -2.08 -6.74 -14.10
C ALA A 74 -3.42 -7.51 -14.07
N THR A 75 -4.31 -7.19 -13.14
CA THR A 75 -5.61 -7.85 -12.95
C THR A 75 -6.80 -7.04 -13.47
N ALA A 76 -6.57 -6.00 -14.28
CA ALA A 76 -7.62 -5.13 -14.77
C ALA A 76 -8.75 -5.90 -15.49
N ALA A 77 -10.00 -5.59 -15.14
CA ALA A 77 -11.19 -6.24 -15.68
C ALA A 77 -12.22 -5.19 -16.14
N ASP A 78 -12.92 -5.47 -17.24
CA ASP A 78 -13.95 -4.55 -17.76
C ASP A 78 -15.14 -4.40 -16.80
N GLY A 79 -15.67 -3.19 -16.69
CA GLY A 79 -16.73 -2.86 -15.73
C GLY A 79 -16.27 -2.92 -14.27
N THR A 80 -14.99 -2.65 -14.00
CA THR A 80 -14.46 -2.53 -12.64
C THR A 80 -13.56 -1.30 -12.49
N HIS A 81 -13.47 -0.79 -11.27
CA HIS A 81 -12.48 0.20 -10.87
C HIS A 81 -11.72 -0.27 -9.64
N TYR A 82 -10.63 0.43 -9.33
CA TYR A 82 -9.78 0.14 -8.18
C TYR A 82 -9.73 1.31 -7.21
N GLU A 83 -9.80 0.99 -5.92
CA GLU A 83 -9.58 1.93 -4.82
C GLU A 83 -8.23 1.64 -4.13
N GLY A 84 -7.59 2.70 -3.62
CA GLY A 84 -6.26 2.64 -2.99
C GLY A 84 -5.15 3.22 -3.89
N PRO A 85 -3.87 2.89 -3.64
CA PRO A 85 -3.38 1.94 -2.64
C PRO A 85 -3.43 2.52 -1.21
N SER A 86 -3.50 1.65 -0.22
CA SER A 86 -3.35 2.02 1.19
C SER A 86 -2.78 0.82 1.96
N GLU A 87 -1.60 0.99 2.56
CA GLU A 87 -0.92 -0.06 3.32
C GLU A 87 -0.76 -1.35 2.49
N GLY A 88 -0.21 -1.22 1.28
CA GLY A 88 0.09 -2.35 0.40
C GLY A 88 -1.15 -2.99 -0.24
N LYS A 89 -2.31 -2.34 -0.16
CA LYS A 89 -3.58 -2.92 -0.61
C LYS A 89 -4.31 -2.06 -1.64
N THR A 90 -4.79 -2.71 -2.70
CA THR A 90 -5.81 -2.18 -3.62
C THR A 90 -7.04 -3.08 -3.63
N VAL A 91 -8.21 -2.50 -3.93
CA VAL A 91 -9.50 -3.22 -3.97
C VAL A 91 -10.17 -3.00 -5.31
N MET A 92 -10.55 -4.08 -5.98
CA MET A 92 -11.37 -4.06 -7.20
C MET A 92 -12.86 -4.04 -6.82
N THR A 93 -13.60 -3.10 -7.40
CA THR A 93 -15.04 -2.93 -7.20
C THR A 93 -15.77 -2.94 -8.54
N ALA A 94 -16.94 -3.55 -8.58
CA ALA A 94 -17.77 -3.62 -9.78
C ALA A 94 -18.47 -2.28 -10.09
N ASP A 95 -18.47 -1.88 -11.36
CA ASP A 95 -19.20 -0.70 -11.86
C ASP A 95 -20.59 -1.06 -12.40
N ARG A 96 -20.89 -2.35 -12.56
CA ARG A 96 -22.16 -2.83 -13.12
C ARG A 96 -22.47 -4.23 -12.65
N GLU A 97 -23.73 -4.61 -12.80
CA GLU A 97 -24.16 -6.00 -12.60
C GLU A 97 -23.56 -6.93 -13.65
N GLY A 98 -23.32 -8.19 -13.26
CA GLY A 98 -22.75 -9.18 -14.17
C GLY A 98 -22.36 -10.48 -13.49
N LEU A 99 -21.43 -11.20 -14.14
CA LEU A 99 -20.88 -12.45 -13.63
C LEU A 99 -19.36 -12.29 -13.51
N PHE A 100 -18.83 -12.48 -12.30
CA PHE A 100 -17.40 -12.43 -12.05
C PHE A 100 -16.75 -13.74 -12.51
N ILE A 101 -15.84 -13.63 -13.48
CA ILE A 101 -15.09 -14.77 -14.01
C ILE A 101 -13.63 -14.63 -13.59
N VAL A 102 -13.09 -15.71 -13.04
CA VAL A 102 -11.73 -15.77 -12.53
C VAL A 102 -11.04 -16.96 -13.18
N ASP A 103 -9.89 -16.70 -13.80
CA ASP A 103 -8.94 -17.74 -14.14
C ASP A 103 -8.29 -18.24 -12.84
N THR A 104 -8.77 -19.38 -12.35
CA THR A 104 -8.38 -19.90 -11.03
C THR A 104 -6.97 -20.47 -11.07
N ASP A 105 -6.54 -21.01 -12.20
CA ASP A 105 -5.19 -21.55 -12.36
C ASP A 105 -4.17 -20.40 -12.36
N LEU A 106 -4.43 -19.34 -13.14
CA LEU A 106 -3.59 -18.14 -13.12
C LEU A 106 -3.57 -17.46 -11.74
N LEU A 107 -4.72 -17.37 -11.05
CA LEU A 107 -4.78 -16.82 -9.70
C LEU A 107 -3.89 -17.61 -8.73
N ASN A 108 -3.88 -18.95 -8.83
CA ASN A 108 -3.05 -19.80 -8.00
C ASN A 108 -1.56 -19.63 -8.29
N GLU A 109 -1.18 -19.46 -9.57
CA GLU A 109 0.20 -19.17 -9.97
C GLU A 109 0.67 -17.81 -9.43
N VAL A 110 -0.17 -16.78 -9.54
CA VAL A 110 0.12 -15.44 -8.97
C VAL A 110 0.29 -15.51 -7.46
N ASN A 111 -0.59 -16.24 -6.76
CA ASN A 111 -0.52 -16.42 -5.31
C ASN A 111 0.62 -17.33 -4.84
N HIS A 112 1.35 -17.98 -5.75
CA HIS A 112 2.59 -18.71 -5.42
C HIS A 112 3.84 -17.83 -5.47
N ILE A 113 3.73 -16.60 -5.97
CA ILE A 113 4.83 -15.63 -5.92
C ILE A 113 4.96 -15.17 -4.47
N GLU A 114 6.20 -15.19 -3.95
CA GLU A 114 6.51 -14.72 -2.59
C GLU A 114 6.02 -13.28 -2.40
N ASP A 115 5.46 -13.00 -1.21
CA ASP A 115 4.89 -11.71 -0.82
C ASP A 115 3.73 -11.17 -1.69
N VAL A 116 3.18 -11.97 -2.61
CA VAL A 116 2.01 -11.58 -3.41
C VAL A 116 0.76 -12.30 -2.91
N THR A 117 -0.33 -11.56 -2.72
CA THR A 117 -1.63 -12.16 -2.43
C THR A 117 -2.75 -11.42 -3.14
N VAL A 118 -3.50 -12.15 -3.96
CA VAL A 118 -4.75 -11.73 -4.57
C VAL A 118 -5.88 -12.59 -3.99
N THR A 119 -6.80 -11.94 -3.29
CA THR A 119 -8.04 -12.57 -2.80
C THR A 119 -9.21 -12.10 -3.65
N CYS A 120 -10.17 -12.98 -3.92
CA CYS A 120 -11.34 -12.60 -4.70
C CYS A 120 -12.59 -13.42 -4.33
N LEU A 121 -13.73 -12.98 -4.84
CA LEU A 121 -14.95 -13.78 -4.85
C LEU A 121 -14.76 -15.07 -5.67
N PRO A 122 -15.59 -16.10 -5.45
CA PRO A 122 -15.54 -17.32 -6.24
C PRO A 122 -15.67 -17.06 -7.74
N ASN A 123 -15.13 -17.97 -8.55
CA ASN A 123 -15.37 -17.96 -9.99
C ASN A 123 -16.87 -18.17 -10.29
N HIS A 124 -17.39 -17.54 -11.33
CA HIS A 124 -18.81 -17.53 -11.70
C HIS A 124 -19.75 -16.97 -10.61
N TYR A 125 -19.29 -15.96 -9.87
CA TYR A 125 -20.11 -15.34 -8.82
C TYR A 125 -20.97 -14.20 -9.40
N PRO A 126 -22.29 -14.13 -9.09
CA PRO A 126 -23.14 -13.03 -9.54
C PRO A 126 -22.75 -11.72 -8.84
N VAL A 127 -22.67 -10.64 -9.61
CA VAL A 127 -22.17 -9.34 -9.15
C VAL A 127 -23.25 -8.27 -9.29
N SER A 128 -23.29 -7.38 -8.29
CA SER A 128 -24.01 -6.11 -8.35
C SER A 128 -23.03 -4.93 -8.38
N GLU A 129 -23.47 -3.79 -8.91
CA GLU A 129 -22.71 -2.54 -8.87
C GLU A 129 -22.30 -2.18 -7.41
N GLY A 130 -21.07 -1.74 -7.22
CA GLY A 130 -20.48 -1.42 -5.92
C GLY A 130 -19.97 -2.62 -5.12
N MET A 131 -20.12 -3.84 -5.62
CA MET A 131 -19.62 -5.04 -4.93
C MET A 131 -18.10 -5.15 -5.03
N LYS A 132 -17.44 -5.42 -3.89
CA LYS A 132 -16.00 -5.68 -3.83
C LYS A 132 -15.70 -7.07 -4.34
N LEU A 133 -14.94 -7.16 -5.42
CA LEU A 133 -14.70 -8.41 -6.16
C LEU A 133 -13.38 -9.06 -5.76
N ALA A 134 -12.32 -8.27 -5.70
CA ALA A 134 -10.97 -8.76 -5.43
C ALA A 134 -10.14 -7.73 -4.67
N SER A 135 -9.05 -8.18 -4.06
CA SER A 135 -8.08 -7.33 -3.40
C SER A 135 -6.67 -7.85 -3.61
N MET A 136 -5.78 -6.97 -4.03
CA MET A 136 -4.36 -7.23 -4.23
C MET A 136 -3.60 -6.69 -3.03
N ARG A 137 -2.70 -7.51 -2.49
CA ARG A 137 -1.95 -7.26 -1.27
C ARG A 137 -0.50 -7.69 -1.45
N ILE A 138 0.36 -6.91 -0.80
CA ILE A 138 1.79 -7.10 -0.63
C ILE A 138 2.09 -7.02 0.87
#